data_AF-A0A352XUN5-F1
#
_entry.id   AF-A0A352XUN5-F1
#
_cell.length_a   1.000
_cell.length_b   1.000
_cell.length_c   1.000
_cell.angle_alpha   90.00
_cell.angle_beta   90.00
_cell.angle_gamma   90.00
#
_symmetry.space_group_name_H-M   'P 1'
#
loop_
_entity.id
_entity.type
_entity.pdbx_description
1 polymer ?
#
loop_
_entity_poly.entity_id
_entity_poly.type
_entity_poly.pdbx_seq_one_letter_code
_entity_poly.pdbx_strand_id
1 'polypeptide(L)'
;SPTPIRICATQVPTEVSTVGQQSELRKCPSPTPTVNQKSNQQKTRVTKTALKLLTGPNQGLPIDNDLSSSVISPTTPVVVTNVNVVNFDQNFKVLHFQQYTLLDNSWEVYVGSFVSTTHDALFLYDRTLGEGRLLSFDANLHISHYQPIHNLDANWEVHSGDFMGAGRSQVLLYDPSTGDAQIEVLKSDLSVADQKSFSGWGINQALYVGHFGTPTLNVMLYDPQAVQSTFIAFDTSLTVDHQFTVSGWDNRWQVLIGAFLDRSRCLAAHNCSMGDDILVLNRQTGQMQQFVFSFGTQYQVVDNRSQGYTRNGVATMPSLIPVDASNFSLLSTLSTTIRDEELY
;
A
#
# COMPACT_ATOMS: atom_id res chain seq x y z
N SER A 1 -1.07 -12.49 -1.00
CA SER A 1 -0.92 -12.23 0.44
C SER A 1 -0.49 -13.49 1.17
N PRO A 2 0.69 -13.55 1.80
CA PRO A 2 0.97 -14.60 2.76
C PRO A 2 0.39 -14.22 4.13
N THR A 3 -0.29 -15.18 4.74
CA THR A 3 -0.93 -15.09 6.06
C THR A 3 0.12 -14.99 7.18
N PRO A 4 -0.05 -14.12 8.20
CA PRO A 4 0.81 -14.14 9.36
C PRO A 4 0.46 -15.32 10.28
N ILE A 5 1.50 -16.04 10.71
CA ILE A 5 1.43 -17.14 11.68
C ILE A 5 1.02 -16.55 13.05
N ARG A 6 -0.16 -16.93 13.56
CA ARG A 6 -0.58 -16.59 14.93
C ARG A 6 0.08 -17.51 15.94
N ILE A 7 0.76 -16.91 16.92
CA ILE A 7 1.16 -17.56 18.18
C ILE A 7 0.02 -17.32 19.18
N CYS A 8 -0.58 -18.39 19.70
CA CYS A 8 -1.59 -18.30 20.75
C CYS A 8 -0.92 -18.07 22.11
N ALA A 9 -1.27 -16.97 22.78
CA ALA A 9 -1.04 -16.77 24.20
C ALA A 9 -2.23 -17.33 25.00
N THR A 10 -1.97 -18.29 25.88
CA THR A 10 -2.99 -18.90 26.75
C THR A 10 -3.27 -17.97 27.94
N GLN A 11 -4.54 -17.60 28.10
CA GLN A 11 -5.04 -16.86 29.25
C GLN A 11 -5.01 -17.72 30.52
N VAL A 12 -4.65 -17.10 31.66
CA VAL A 12 -4.78 -17.66 33.01
C VAL A 12 -5.92 -16.95 33.72
N PRO A 13 -6.80 -17.67 34.43
CA PRO A 13 -7.46 -17.13 35.61
C PRO A 13 -6.96 -17.80 36.90
N THR A 14 -6.76 -16.96 37.90
CA THR A 14 -6.38 -17.24 39.28
C THR A 14 -7.57 -17.78 40.08
N GLU A 15 -7.41 -18.85 40.85
CA GLU A 15 -7.73 -18.90 42.30
C GLU A 15 -7.31 -20.23 42.96
N VAL A 16 -7.24 -20.20 44.29
CA VAL A 16 -6.28 -20.89 45.18
C VAL A 16 -6.97 -21.97 46.03
N SER A 17 -6.32 -23.14 46.24
CA SER A 17 -6.01 -23.75 47.57
C SER A 17 -5.57 -25.23 47.51
N THR A 18 -4.31 -25.47 47.92
CA THR A 18 -3.74 -26.55 48.80
C THR A 18 -4.35 -27.98 48.75
N VAL A 19 -3.67 -29.13 48.55
CA VAL A 19 -2.43 -29.71 49.11
C VAL A 19 -2.00 -30.95 48.27
N GLY A 20 -0.70 -31.06 47.99
CA GLY A 20 0.12 -32.28 47.81
C GLY A 20 -0.40 -33.53 47.08
N GLN A 21 0.06 -33.74 45.84
CA GLN A 21 0.59 -35.05 45.38
C GLN A 21 1.40 -34.91 44.08
N GLN A 22 2.37 -35.80 43.91
CA GLN A 22 3.51 -35.77 42.99
C GLN A 22 3.15 -35.69 41.49
N SER A 23 4.00 -35.00 40.72
CA SER A 23 3.88 -34.78 39.28
C SER A 23 4.16 -36.05 38.47
N GLU A 24 3.16 -36.56 37.76
CA GLU A 24 3.35 -37.45 36.61
C GLU A 24 3.09 -36.67 35.31
N LEU A 25 4.13 -36.52 34.49
CA LEU A 25 4.01 -35.99 33.12
C LEU A 25 3.15 -36.93 32.27
N ARG A 26 1.91 -36.53 31.96
CA ARG A 26 1.14 -37.13 30.87
C ARG A 26 1.74 -36.71 29.54
N LYS A 27 2.40 -37.67 28.87
CA LYS A 27 2.81 -37.57 27.47
C LYS A 27 1.58 -37.63 26.56
N CYS A 28 1.45 -36.63 25.68
CA CYS A 28 0.58 -36.72 24.51
C CYS A 28 1.12 -37.83 23.57
N PRO A 29 0.26 -38.69 22.99
CA PRO A 29 0.72 -39.75 22.11
C PRO A 29 1.18 -39.20 20.75
N SER A 30 2.36 -39.64 20.33
CA SER A 30 2.92 -39.44 19.00
C SER A 30 2.36 -40.49 18.03
N PRO A 31 1.85 -40.13 16.83
CA PRO A 31 1.49 -41.12 15.83
C PRO A 31 2.69 -41.45 14.92
N THR A 32 3.19 -42.68 15.02
CA THR A 32 4.07 -43.31 14.02
C THR A 32 3.21 -44.29 13.19
N PRO A 33 3.43 -44.41 11.86
CA PRO A 33 2.37 -44.76 10.92
C PRO A 33 2.12 -46.27 10.87
N THR A 34 0.83 -46.65 10.78
CA THR A 34 0.44 -48.00 10.39
C THR A 34 -0.29 -47.92 9.05
N VAL A 35 0.27 -48.60 8.05
CA VAL A 35 -0.30 -48.75 6.71
C VAL A 35 -1.51 -49.67 6.81
N ASN A 36 -2.70 -49.17 6.44
CA ASN A 36 -3.69 -50.00 5.75
C ASN A 36 -4.64 -49.15 4.90
N GLN A 37 -4.77 -49.59 3.66
CA GLN A 37 -5.45 -48.94 2.55
C GLN A 37 -6.97 -48.95 2.72
N LYS A 38 -7.58 -47.77 2.52
CA LYS A 38 -8.72 -47.48 1.61
C LYS A 38 -9.44 -46.23 2.12
N SER A 39 -9.17 -45.09 1.49
CA SER A 39 -10.07 -43.93 1.57
C SER A 39 -10.36 -43.44 0.15
N ASN A 40 -11.66 -43.37 -0.14
CA ASN A 40 -12.21 -42.65 -1.28
C ASN A 40 -11.77 -41.19 -1.19
N GLN A 41 -10.84 -40.79 -2.05
CA GLN A 41 -10.57 -39.37 -2.28
C GLN A 41 -11.71 -38.79 -3.09
N GLN A 42 -12.53 -37.93 -2.47
CA GLN A 42 -13.23 -36.89 -3.20
C GLN A 42 -12.16 -36.00 -3.84
N LYS A 43 -11.95 -36.22 -5.14
CA LYS A 43 -11.09 -35.39 -5.99
C LYS A 43 -11.63 -33.96 -5.95
N THR A 44 -10.88 -33.04 -5.36
CA THR A 44 -11.03 -31.62 -5.64
C THR A 44 -10.81 -31.44 -7.14
N ARG A 45 -11.90 -31.17 -7.86
CA ARG A 45 -11.89 -30.98 -9.30
C ARG A 45 -11.23 -29.64 -9.60
N VAL A 46 -9.90 -29.63 -9.71
CA VAL A 46 -9.20 -28.53 -10.38
C VAL A 46 -9.54 -28.67 -11.85
N THR A 47 -10.43 -27.82 -12.33
CA THR A 47 -10.71 -27.70 -13.75
C THR A 47 -9.42 -27.23 -14.41
N LYS A 48 -8.69 -28.16 -15.03
CA LYS A 48 -7.64 -27.82 -16.01
C LYS A 48 -8.33 -27.01 -17.11
N THR A 49 -8.32 -25.70 -17.00
CA THR A 49 -8.55 -24.85 -18.15
C THR A 49 -7.34 -25.08 -19.04
N ALA A 50 -7.54 -25.85 -20.11
CA ALA A 50 -6.55 -25.94 -21.17
C ALA A 50 -6.23 -24.50 -21.62
N LEU A 51 -4.97 -24.11 -21.55
CA LEU A 51 -4.50 -22.90 -22.21
C LEU A 51 -4.93 -23.02 -23.67
N LYS A 52 -5.87 -22.17 -24.11
CA LYS A 52 -5.86 -21.77 -25.51
C LYS A 52 -4.61 -20.91 -25.66
N LEU A 53 -3.51 -21.54 -26.06
CA LEU A 53 -2.40 -20.83 -26.66
C LEU A 53 -2.98 -20.15 -27.90
N LEU A 54 -3.33 -18.87 -27.79
CA LEU A 54 -3.69 -18.07 -28.94
C LEU A 54 -2.37 -17.82 -29.68
N THR A 55 -2.06 -18.72 -30.61
CA THR A 55 -0.90 -18.59 -31.51
C THR A 55 -1.16 -17.42 -32.44
N GLY A 56 -0.69 -16.24 -32.04
CA GLY A 56 -0.65 -15.01 -32.85
C GLY A 56 0.81 -14.62 -33.16
N PRO A 57 1.04 -13.88 -34.25
CA PRO A 57 2.38 -13.60 -34.78
C PRO A 57 3.07 -12.45 -34.04
N ASN A 58 3.19 -12.50 -32.71
CA ASN A 58 3.87 -11.47 -31.92
C ASN A 58 5.00 -12.12 -31.11
N GLN A 59 6.13 -12.38 -31.76
CA GLN A 59 7.37 -12.72 -31.08
C GLN A 59 8.04 -11.42 -30.62
N GLY A 60 7.85 -11.08 -29.35
CA GLY A 60 8.74 -10.18 -28.64
C GLY A 60 10.03 -10.93 -28.31
N LEU A 61 11.18 -10.35 -28.67
CA LEU A 61 12.50 -10.85 -28.30
C LEU A 61 12.57 -11.11 -26.77
N PRO A 62 13.27 -12.15 -26.29
CA PRO A 62 13.54 -12.27 -24.85
C PRO A 62 14.30 -11.03 -24.38
N ILE A 63 13.69 -10.25 -23.48
CA ILE A 63 14.22 -8.96 -23.03
C ILE A 63 15.32 -9.18 -21.97
N ASP A 64 15.17 -10.23 -21.18
CA ASP A 64 16.23 -10.97 -20.50
C ASP A 64 15.80 -12.45 -20.36
N ASN A 65 16.55 -13.26 -19.59
CA ASN A 65 16.21 -14.67 -19.36
C ASN A 65 14.89 -14.88 -18.58
N ASP A 66 14.37 -13.82 -17.96
CA ASP A 66 13.24 -13.87 -17.03
C ASP A 66 11.93 -13.43 -17.67
N LEU A 67 11.99 -12.51 -18.65
CA LEU A 67 10.85 -12.01 -19.43
C LEU A 67 10.86 -12.59 -20.86
N SER A 68 10.25 -13.75 -21.02
CA SER A 68 10.03 -14.36 -22.34
C SER A 68 8.56 -14.52 -22.67
N SER A 69 8.15 -14.20 -23.89
CA SER A 69 6.82 -14.59 -24.40
C SER A 69 6.78 -16.05 -24.84
N SER A 70 7.89 -16.79 -24.71
CA SER A 70 8.06 -18.14 -25.24
C SER A 70 8.85 -19.02 -24.26
N VAL A 71 8.15 -19.72 -23.37
CA VAL A 71 8.76 -20.80 -22.58
C VAL A 71 8.82 -22.05 -23.46
N ILE A 72 10.02 -22.42 -23.90
CA ILE A 72 10.27 -23.71 -24.56
C ILE A 72 10.18 -24.79 -23.47
N SER A 73 9.33 -25.80 -23.68
CA SER A 73 9.04 -26.87 -22.73
C SER A 73 10.31 -27.41 -22.02
N PRO A 74 10.45 -27.22 -20.70
CA PRO A 74 11.43 -27.96 -19.94
C PRO A 74 10.91 -29.39 -19.72
N THR A 75 11.84 -30.34 -19.60
CA THR A 75 11.56 -31.74 -19.24
C THR A 75 11.04 -31.91 -17.80
N THR A 76 10.91 -30.81 -17.07
CA THR A 76 10.30 -30.67 -15.74
C THR A 76 9.19 -29.61 -15.78
N PRO A 77 8.03 -29.83 -15.13
CA PRO A 77 7.00 -28.81 -15.04
C PRO A 77 7.49 -27.63 -14.19
N VAL A 78 7.81 -26.51 -14.85
CA VAL A 78 8.12 -25.24 -14.19
C VAL A 78 6.81 -24.46 -14.04
N VAL A 79 6.51 -23.99 -12.83
CA VAL A 79 5.43 -23.03 -12.59
C VAL A 79 5.93 -21.69 -13.09
N VAL A 80 5.30 -21.17 -14.13
CA VAL A 80 5.62 -19.85 -14.69
C VAL A 80 4.50 -18.88 -14.38
N THR A 81 4.85 -17.67 -13.98
CA THR A 81 3.89 -16.61 -13.70
C THR A 81 3.77 -15.71 -14.90
N ASN A 82 2.62 -15.03 -15.05
CA ASN A 82 2.41 -14.16 -16.19
C ASN A 82 1.88 -12.81 -15.73
N VAL A 83 2.39 -11.76 -16.34
CA VAL A 83 1.76 -10.44 -16.35
C VAL A 83 0.96 -10.36 -17.65
N ASN A 84 -0.37 -10.29 -17.51
CA ASN A 84 -1.28 -10.12 -18.63
C ASN A 84 -1.67 -8.65 -18.73
N VAL A 85 -1.31 -8.02 -19.84
CA VAL A 85 -1.67 -6.64 -20.15
C VAL A 85 -2.78 -6.67 -21.19
N VAL A 86 -3.88 -6.00 -20.91
CA VAL A 86 -5.09 -6.01 -21.75
C VAL A 86 -5.59 -4.59 -21.88
N ASN A 87 -5.90 -4.16 -23.10
CA ASN A 87 -6.61 -2.92 -23.33
C ASN A 87 -7.94 -3.18 -24.05
N PHE A 88 -8.85 -2.23 -23.89
CA PHE A 88 -10.20 -2.33 -24.39
C PHE A 88 -10.53 -1.15 -25.30
N ASP A 89 -11.42 -1.36 -26.26
CA ASP A 89 -12.07 -0.27 -26.96
C ASP A 89 -13.14 0.41 -26.08
N GLN A 90 -13.75 1.49 -26.59
CA GLN A 90 -14.83 2.22 -25.92
C GLN A 90 -16.08 1.39 -25.59
N ASN A 91 -16.22 0.19 -26.16
CA ASN A 91 -17.32 -0.74 -25.91
C ASN A 91 -16.88 -1.90 -24.99
N PHE A 92 -15.73 -1.76 -24.31
CA PHE A 92 -15.12 -2.80 -23.46
C PHE A 92 -14.76 -4.09 -24.20
N LYS A 93 -14.56 -4.04 -25.52
CA LYS A 93 -14.05 -5.19 -26.27
C LYS A 93 -12.54 -5.21 -26.19
N VAL A 94 -11.95 -6.38 -25.93
CA VAL A 94 -10.49 -6.55 -25.95
C VAL A 94 -9.94 -6.14 -27.32
N LEU A 95 -9.08 -5.12 -27.33
CA LEU A 95 -8.43 -4.62 -28.53
C LEU A 95 -7.09 -5.34 -28.73
N HIS A 96 -6.26 -5.32 -27.71
CA HIS A 96 -4.99 -6.04 -27.62
C HIS A 96 -4.88 -6.81 -26.31
N PHE A 97 -4.19 -7.93 -26.36
CA PHE A 97 -3.86 -8.78 -25.22
C PHE A 97 -2.40 -9.21 -25.39
N GLN A 98 -1.57 -8.92 -24.39
CA GLN A 98 -0.19 -9.34 -24.37
C GLN A 98 0.12 -10.04 -23.06
N GLN A 99 0.84 -11.16 -23.16
CA GLN A 99 1.29 -11.93 -22.01
C GLN A 99 2.82 -11.84 -21.93
N TYR A 100 3.31 -11.54 -20.74
CA TYR A 100 4.73 -11.56 -20.38
C TYR A 100 4.96 -12.61 -19.31
N THR A 101 5.78 -13.62 -19.62
CA THR A 101 6.07 -14.69 -18.66
C THR A 101 7.21 -14.25 -17.76
N LEU A 102 7.11 -14.59 -16.48
CA LEU A 102 8.11 -14.42 -15.42
C LEU A 102 8.55 -15.80 -14.94
N LEU A 103 9.83 -15.94 -14.55
CA LEU A 103 10.40 -17.23 -14.15
C LEU A 103 9.84 -17.80 -12.84
N ASP A 104 9.35 -16.94 -11.95
CA ASP A 104 8.79 -17.32 -10.66
C ASP A 104 7.51 -16.53 -10.36
N ASN A 105 6.93 -16.73 -9.17
CA ASN A 105 5.67 -16.14 -8.73
C ASN A 105 5.80 -15.13 -7.59
N SER A 106 7.00 -14.60 -7.34
CA SER A 106 7.25 -13.61 -6.28
C SER A 106 7.02 -12.16 -6.70
N TRP A 107 6.73 -11.93 -7.99
CA TRP A 107 6.53 -10.59 -8.53
C TRP A 107 5.22 -9.95 -8.08
N GLU A 108 5.34 -8.77 -7.49
CA GLU A 108 4.28 -7.82 -7.25
C GLU A 108 4.18 -6.84 -8.42
N VAL A 109 2.98 -6.33 -8.66
CA VAL A 109 2.69 -5.44 -9.80
C VAL A 109 2.14 -4.12 -9.27
N TYR A 110 2.83 -3.05 -9.59
CA TYR A 110 2.43 -1.67 -9.30
C TYR A 110 2.22 -0.93 -10.61
N VAL A 111 1.19 -0.09 -10.67
CA VAL A 111 0.80 0.65 -11.89
C VAL A 111 0.79 2.13 -11.58
N GLY A 112 1.41 2.92 -12.45
CA GLY A 112 1.33 4.38 -12.37
C GLY A 112 1.57 5.03 -13.72
N SER A 113 1.15 6.30 -13.84
CA SER A 113 1.38 7.15 -15.00
C SER A 113 2.84 7.62 -15.05
N PHE A 114 3.79 6.67 -15.10
CA PHE A 114 5.24 6.94 -15.02
C PHE A 114 5.79 7.57 -16.30
N VAL A 115 5.17 7.28 -17.46
CA VAL A 115 5.63 7.78 -18.77
C VAL A 115 5.09 9.19 -19.04
N SER A 116 3.77 9.38 -18.87
CA SER A 116 3.07 10.66 -19.06
C SER A 116 1.70 10.65 -18.39
N THR A 117 1.00 11.78 -18.37
CA THR A 117 -0.37 11.93 -17.82
C THR A 117 -1.41 11.00 -18.44
N THR A 118 -1.14 10.41 -19.61
CA THR A 118 -2.07 9.53 -20.33
C THR A 118 -1.48 8.16 -20.64
N HIS A 119 -0.29 7.86 -20.12
CA HIS A 119 0.40 6.59 -20.40
C HIS A 119 0.91 5.98 -19.10
N ASP A 120 0.25 4.90 -18.71
CA ASP A 120 0.64 4.06 -17.59
C ASP A 120 1.82 3.16 -17.95
N ALA A 121 2.54 2.76 -16.91
CA ALA A 121 3.62 1.81 -16.95
C ALA A 121 3.55 0.94 -15.69
N LEU A 122 4.29 -0.18 -15.72
CA LEU A 122 4.36 -1.12 -14.61
C LEU A 122 5.69 -0.97 -13.90
N PHE A 123 5.64 -1.07 -12.57
CA PHE A 123 6.78 -1.45 -11.76
C PHE A 123 6.52 -2.85 -11.21
N LEU A 124 7.32 -3.81 -11.66
CA LEU A 124 7.32 -5.16 -11.14
C LEU A 124 8.39 -5.25 -10.05
N TYR A 125 8.05 -5.85 -8.91
CA TYR A 125 8.97 -5.96 -7.79
C TYR A 125 8.97 -7.38 -7.23
N ASP A 126 10.14 -8.02 -7.21
CA ASP A 126 10.39 -9.28 -6.54
C ASP A 126 11.20 -9.03 -5.27
N ARG A 127 10.50 -9.04 -4.15
CA ARG A 127 11.11 -8.89 -2.82
C ARG A 127 12.03 -10.04 -2.42
N THR A 128 11.85 -11.23 -2.99
CA THR A 128 12.63 -12.42 -2.62
C THR A 128 14.00 -12.38 -3.27
N LEU A 129 14.05 -11.91 -4.52
CA LEU A 129 15.29 -11.75 -5.28
C LEU A 129 15.94 -10.37 -5.09
N GLY A 130 15.19 -9.38 -4.60
CA GLY A 130 15.67 -8.00 -4.52
C GLY A 130 15.76 -7.36 -5.90
N GLU A 131 14.80 -7.66 -6.77
CA GLU A 131 14.82 -7.33 -8.19
C GLU A 131 13.59 -6.50 -8.57
N GLY A 132 13.77 -5.53 -9.44
CA GLY A 132 12.72 -4.63 -9.90
C GLY A 132 12.77 -4.41 -11.40
N ARG A 133 11.61 -4.18 -12.03
CA ARG A 133 11.52 -3.90 -13.47
C ARG A 133 10.50 -2.82 -13.74
N LEU A 134 10.92 -1.76 -14.41
CA LEU A 134 10.01 -0.75 -14.94
C LEU A 134 9.75 -1.05 -16.42
N LEU A 135 8.47 -1.15 -16.78
CA LEU A 135 8.00 -1.50 -18.12
C LEU A 135 7.00 -0.46 -18.61
N SER A 136 7.14 -0.02 -19.85
CA SER A 136 6.08 0.72 -20.55
C SER A 136 5.73 0.01 -21.85
N PHE A 137 4.56 0.35 -22.40
CA PHE A 137 4.06 -0.28 -23.61
C PHE A 137 3.69 0.74 -24.69
N ASP A 138 3.84 0.31 -25.95
CA ASP A 138 3.28 1.00 -27.10
C ASP A 138 1.75 0.77 -27.19
N ALA A 139 1.12 1.38 -28.20
CA ALA A 139 -0.33 1.26 -28.41
C ALA A 139 -0.83 -0.17 -28.69
N ASN A 140 0.05 -1.08 -29.12
CA ASN A 140 -0.25 -2.49 -29.37
C ASN A 140 0.11 -3.39 -28.17
N LEU A 141 0.45 -2.79 -27.02
CA LEU A 141 0.90 -3.47 -25.81
C LEU A 141 2.25 -4.17 -25.96
N HIS A 142 3.11 -3.77 -26.89
CA HIS A 142 4.51 -4.23 -26.91
C HIS A 142 5.38 -3.38 -25.98
N ILE A 143 6.40 -3.96 -25.37
CA ILE A 143 7.30 -3.20 -24.48
C ILE A 143 8.05 -2.14 -25.29
N SER A 144 7.90 -0.88 -24.88
CA SER A 144 8.58 0.28 -25.46
C SER A 144 9.80 0.72 -24.66
N HIS A 145 9.72 0.65 -23.33
CA HIS A 145 10.85 0.89 -22.43
C HIS A 145 10.96 -0.22 -21.39
N TYR A 146 12.20 -0.60 -21.09
CA TYR A 146 12.58 -1.63 -20.12
C TYR A 146 13.73 -1.10 -19.27
N GLN A 147 13.52 -1.00 -17.97
CA GLN A 147 14.57 -0.62 -17.04
C GLN A 147 14.64 -1.64 -15.88
N PRO A 148 15.70 -2.48 -15.83
CA PRO A 148 15.94 -3.35 -14.69
C PRO A 148 16.52 -2.56 -13.52
N ILE A 149 16.19 -3.00 -12.30
CA ILE A 149 16.66 -2.46 -11.03
C ILE A 149 17.10 -3.64 -10.17
N HIS A 150 18.32 -3.58 -9.67
CA HIS A 150 18.93 -4.67 -8.91
C HIS A 150 19.23 -4.23 -7.48
N ASN A 151 19.35 -5.19 -6.57
CA ASN A 151 19.70 -4.97 -5.16
C ASN A 151 18.67 -4.12 -4.39
N LEU A 152 17.38 -4.33 -4.66
CA LEU A 152 16.31 -3.78 -3.83
C LEU A 152 16.20 -4.56 -2.52
N ASP A 153 16.00 -3.85 -1.40
CA ASP A 153 15.77 -4.51 -0.12
C ASP A 153 14.40 -5.19 -0.05
N ALA A 154 14.36 -6.41 0.46
CA ALA A 154 13.16 -7.26 0.52
C ALA A 154 11.97 -6.68 1.32
N ASN A 155 12.18 -5.62 2.10
CA ASN A 155 11.18 -5.07 3.02
C ASN A 155 10.41 -3.87 2.49
N TRP A 156 10.71 -3.38 1.27
CA TRP A 156 9.98 -2.23 0.72
C TRP A 156 8.49 -2.51 0.53
N GLU A 157 7.65 -1.70 1.16
CA GLU A 157 6.27 -1.42 0.77
C GLU A 157 6.30 -0.39 -0.36
N VAL A 158 5.58 -0.66 -1.45
CA VAL A 158 5.65 0.15 -2.66
C VAL A 158 4.31 0.82 -2.94
N HIS A 159 4.35 2.11 -3.22
CA HIS A 159 3.22 2.89 -3.66
C HIS A 159 3.60 3.70 -4.90
N SER A 160 2.61 4.12 -5.67
CA SER A 160 2.84 4.97 -6.84
C SER A 160 1.78 6.05 -6.94
N GLY A 161 2.18 7.22 -7.41
CA GLY A 161 1.30 8.39 -7.40
C GLY A 161 2.00 9.69 -7.78
N ASP A 162 1.25 10.71 -8.19
CA ASP A 162 1.77 12.06 -8.47
C ASP A 162 1.90 12.87 -7.18
N PHE A 163 3.01 12.68 -6.46
CA PHE A 163 3.32 13.40 -5.23
C PHE A 163 3.80 14.83 -5.50
N MET A 164 4.36 15.09 -6.69
CA MET A 164 4.87 16.41 -7.09
C MET A 164 3.83 17.31 -7.77
N GLY A 165 2.70 16.75 -8.22
CA GLY A 165 1.69 17.48 -9.00
C GLY A 165 2.14 17.80 -10.43
N ALA A 166 3.09 17.02 -10.97
CA ALA A 166 3.65 17.24 -12.30
C ALA A 166 2.90 16.46 -13.41
N GLY A 167 1.84 15.73 -13.04
CA GLY A 167 1.06 14.88 -13.94
C GLY A 167 1.69 13.53 -14.25
N ARG A 168 2.81 13.18 -13.61
CA ARG A 168 3.43 11.85 -13.72
C ARG A 168 3.55 11.24 -12.34
N SER A 169 3.39 9.93 -12.24
CA SER A 169 3.59 9.22 -10.99
C SER A 169 5.08 9.11 -10.64
N GLN A 170 5.39 9.18 -9.35
CA GLN A 170 6.63 8.73 -8.74
C GLN A 170 6.41 7.35 -8.11
N VAL A 171 7.49 6.67 -7.74
CA VAL A 171 7.47 5.44 -6.95
C VAL A 171 7.91 5.78 -5.53
N LEU A 172 7.05 5.53 -4.55
CA LEU A 172 7.36 5.65 -3.12
C LEU A 172 7.67 4.25 -2.59
N LEU A 173 8.82 4.09 -1.94
CA LEU A 173 9.23 2.89 -1.24
C LEU A 173 9.34 3.22 0.25
N TYR A 174 8.77 2.39 1.12
CA TYR A 174 8.85 2.54 2.58
C TYR A 174 9.24 1.22 3.25
N ASP A 175 10.21 1.24 4.14
CA ASP A 175 10.63 0.07 4.92
C ASP A 175 10.02 0.19 6.33
N PRO A 176 8.97 -0.58 6.67
CA PRO A 176 8.36 -0.54 7.98
C PRO A 176 9.26 -1.08 9.10
N SER A 177 10.35 -1.78 8.78
CA SER A 177 11.29 -2.31 9.77
C SER A 177 12.30 -1.27 10.25
N THR A 178 12.71 -0.35 9.39
CA THR A 178 13.67 0.72 9.73
C THR A 178 13.01 2.09 9.86
N GLY A 179 11.86 2.29 9.22
CA GLY A 179 11.21 3.59 9.09
C GLY A 179 11.89 4.51 8.08
N ASP A 180 12.67 3.94 7.15
CA ASP A 180 13.23 4.66 6.01
C ASP A 180 12.24 4.67 4.86
N ALA A 181 12.26 5.74 4.07
CA ALA A 181 11.45 5.86 2.87
C ALA A 181 12.24 6.54 1.74
N GLN A 182 11.79 6.34 0.51
CA GLN A 182 12.37 6.99 -0.65
C GLN A 182 11.32 7.21 -1.74
N ILE A 183 11.40 8.35 -2.43
CA ILE A 183 10.56 8.67 -3.58
C ILE A 183 11.45 8.82 -4.80
N GLU A 184 11.20 7.98 -5.80
CA GLU A 184 11.91 7.94 -7.08
C GLU A 184 11.16 8.74 -8.14
N VAL A 185 11.85 9.71 -8.74
CA VAL A 185 11.34 10.50 -9.86
C VAL A 185 11.84 9.89 -11.16
N LEU A 186 10.91 9.48 -12.01
CA LEU A 186 11.22 8.84 -13.28
C LEU A 186 11.15 9.83 -14.46
N LYS A 187 12.03 9.61 -15.44
CA LYS A 187 11.89 10.17 -16.80
C LYS A 187 10.88 9.37 -17.60
N SER A 188 10.48 9.88 -18.76
CA SER A 188 9.53 9.20 -19.66
C SER A 188 10.07 7.87 -20.21
N ASP A 189 11.39 7.69 -20.26
CA ASP A 189 12.04 6.43 -20.63
C ASP A 189 12.20 5.46 -19.45
N LEU A 190 11.61 5.78 -18.29
CA LEU A 190 11.64 5.04 -17.03
C LEU A 190 13.00 5.03 -16.31
N SER A 191 14.01 5.77 -16.80
CA SER A 191 15.24 5.97 -16.03
C SER A 191 15.02 6.91 -14.84
N VAL A 192 15.74 6.68 -13.74
CA VAL A 192 15.68 7.56 -12.55
C VAL A 192 16.28 8.93 -12.90
N ALA A 193 15.53 9.99 -12.58
CA ALA A 193 15.92 11.38 -12.77
C ALA A 193 16.42 12.01 -11.46
N ASP A 194 15.75 11.71 -10.36
CA ASP A 194 16.03 12.22 -9.02
C ASP A 194 15.47 11.22 -7.99
N GLN A 195 16.01 11.27 -6.78
CA GLN A 195 15.62 10.44 -5.66
C GLN A 195 15.62 11.29 -4.40
N LYS A 196 14.57 11.19 -3.59
CA LYS A 196 14.54 11.74 -2.23
C LYS A 196 14.47 10.63 -1.22
N SER A 197 15.32 10.69 -0.20
CA SER A 197 15.32 9.74 0.91
C SER A 197 14.86 10.44 2.18
N PHE A 198 14.10 9.71 2.98
CA PHE A 198 13.58 10.13 4.27
C PHE A 198 13.91 9.06 5.30
N SER A 199 14.11 9.48 6.55
CA SER A 199 14.29 8.59 7.68
C SER A 199 13.45 9.05 8.85
N GLY A 200 13.23 8.14 9.81
CA GLY A 200 12.47 8.46 11.02
C GLY A 200 10.96 8.57 10.81
N TRP A 201 10.41 7.99 9.73
CA TRP A 201 8.97 7.86 9.54
C TRP A 201 8.33 6.91 10.56
N GLY A 202 9.14 6.11 11.25
CA GLY A 202 8.70 5.22 12.31
C GLY A 202 8.59 3.78 11.83
N ILE A 203 8.66 2.85 12.79
CA ILE A 203 8.70 1.41 12.53
C ILE A 203 7.33 0.78 12.80
N ASN A 204 7.04 -0.31 12.11
CA ASN A 204 5.80 -1.09 12.20
C ASN A 204 4.52 -0.26 11.98
N GLN A 205 4.62 0.78 11.15
CA GLN A 205 3.49 1.61 10.76
C GLN A 205 2.96 1.12 9.41
N ALA A 206 1.66 1.28 9.18
CA ALA A 206 1.08 1.06 7.86
C ALA A 206 1.13 2.38 7.07
N LEU A 207 1.62 2.32 5.83
CA LEU A 207 1.64 3.48 4.95
C LEU A 207 0.41 3.52 4.05
N TYR A 208 -0.20 4.69 3.95
CA TYR A 208 -1.24 4.99 2.98
C TYR A 208 -0.89 6.22 2.18
N VAL A 209 -1.36 6.27 0.93
CA VAL A 209 -1.21 7.40 0.03
C VAL A 209 -2.57 7.98 -0.33
N GLY A 210 -2.67 9.30 -0.38
CA GLY A 210 -3.90 10.02 -0.66
C GLY A 210 -3.64 11.50 -0.84
N HIS A 211 -4.54 12.21 -1.51
CA HIS A 211 -4.53 13.66 -1.64
C HIS A 211 -4.69 14.38 -0.31
N PHE A 212 -5.46 13.84 0.64
CA PHE A 212 -5.61 14.38 2.00
C PHE A 212 -5.90 15.90 2.03
N GLY A 213 -6.74 16.35 1.09
CA GLY A 213 -7.18 17.74 0.98
C GLY A 213 -6.28 18.65 0.11
N THR A 214 -5.20 18.14 -0.47
CA THR A 214 -4.33 18.88 -1.39
C THR A 214 -4.53 18.45 -2.86
N PRO A 215 -3.98 19.19 -3.84
CA PRO A 215 -4.01 18.79 -5.25
C PRO A 215 -3.07 17.64 -5.62
N THR A 216 -2.13 17.27 -4.74
CA THR A 216 -1.08 16.27 -4.97
C THR A 216 -1.24 15.10 -4.00
N LEU A 217 -0.66 13.95 -4.32
CA LEU A 217 -0.63 12.84 -3.37
C LEU A 217 0.35 13.11 -2.22
N ASN A 218 -0.03 12.63 -1.05
CA ASN A 218 0.65 12.79 0.23
C ASN A 218 0.64 11.45 0.97
N VAL A 219 1.31 11.40 2.12
CA VAL A 219 1.44 10.18 2.92
C VAL A 219 0.65 10.30 4.22
N MET A 220 0.04 9.19 4.63
CA MET A 220 -0.47 8.96 5.97
C MET A 220 0.22 7.72 6.54
N LEU A 221 0.93 7.89 7.65
CA LEU A 221 1.51 6.80 8.41
C LEU A 221 0.63 6.49 9.61
N TYR A 222 0.19 5.24 9.72
CA TYR A 222 -0.68 4.78 10.78
C TYR A 222 0.05 3.85 11.76
N ASP A 223 0.14 4.28 13.02
CA ASP A 223 0.68 3.49 14.12
C ASP A 223 -0.47 2.94 14.99
N PRO A 224 -0.84 1.65 14.85
CA PRO A 224 -1.91 1.04 15.65
C PRO A 224 -1.50 0.81 17.11
N GLN A 225 -0.21 0.86 17.46
CA GLN A 225 0.27 0.71 18.83
C GLN A 225 0.22 2.03 19.57
N ALA A 226 0.66 3.12 18.93
CA ALA A 226 0.55 4.47 19.48
C ALA A 226 -0.87 5.04 19.36
N VAL A 227 -1.75 4.42 18.57
CA VAL A 227 -3.11 4.89 18.27
C VAL A 227 -3.02 6.30 17.67
N GLN A 228 -2.16 6.45 16.66
CA GLN A 228 -1.83 7.73 16.03
C GLN A 228 -1.79 7.59 14.52
N SER A 229 -2.08 8.69 13.84
CA SER A 229 -1.89 8.82 12.39
C SER A 229 -1.17 10.12 12.09
N THR A 230 -0.10 10.04 11.31
CA THR A 230 0.72 11.18 10.91
C THR A 230 0.56 11.41 9.42
N PHE A 231 0.07 12.59 9.05
CA PHE A 231 -0.06 13.03 7.67
C PHE A 231 1.18 13.85 7.30
N ILE A 232 1.73 13.59 6.12
CA ILE A 232 2.93 14.25 5.59
C ILE A 232 2.62 14.73 4.18
N ALA A 233 2.66 16.05 3.97
CA ALA A 233 2.56 16.67 2.67
C ALA A 233 3.92 17.07 2.13
N PHE A 234 4.06 17.01 0.81
CA PHE A 234 5.27 17.40 0.10
C PHE A 234 5.04 18.64 -0.74
N ASP A 235 6.10 19.43 -0.90
CA ASP A 235 6.16 20.43 -1.95
C ASP A 235 6.47 19.79 -3.32
N THR A 236 6.49 20.61 -4.38
CA THR A 236 6.78 20.15 -5.75
C THR A 236 8.20 19.59 -5.93
N SER A 237 9.10 19.80 -4.96
CA SER A 237 10.46 19.27 -4.94
C SER A 237 10.60 17.98 -4.11
N LEU A 238 9.48 17.45 -3.61
CA LEU A 238 9.41 16.31 -2.70
C LEU A 238 10.09 16.58 -1.34
N THR A 239 10.15 17.83 -0.92
CA THR A 239 10.54 18.17 0.45
C THR A 239 9.29 18.13 1.33
N VAL A 240 9.40 17.65 2.56
CA VAL A 240 8.29 17.71 3.53
C VAL A 240 7.96 19.18 3.80
N ASP A 241 6.77 19.60 3.37
CA ASP A 241 6.26 20.96 3.56
C ASP A 241 5.42 21.05 4.84
N HIS A 242 4.65 20.00 5.13
CA HIS A 242 3.77 19.97 6.29
C HIS A 242 3.67 18.57 6.87
N GLN A 243 3.75 18.45 8.19
CA GLN A 243 3.48 17.22 8.92
C GLN A 243 2.52 17.49 10.08
N PHE A 244 1.50 16.64 10.23
CA PHE A 244 0.51 16.77 11.30
C PHE A 244 0.07 15.41 11.84
N THR A 245 0.08 15.26 13.17
CA THR A 245 -0.29 14.01 13.83
C THR A 245 -1.61 14.15 14.57
N VAL A 246 -2.50 13.17 14.39
CA VAL A 246 -3.79 13.06 15.07
C VAL A 246 -3.88 11.76 15.83
N SER A 247 -4.83 11.70 16.79
CA SER A 247 -5.24 10.42 17.35
C SER A 247 -5.85 9.55 16.25
N GLY A 248 -5.36 8.32 16.15
CA GLY A 248 -5.83 7.34 15.20
C GLY A 248 -6.73 6.32 15.88
N TRP A 249 -6.68 5.11 15.34
CA TRP A 249 -7.43 3.96 15.82
C TRP A 249 -6.47 2.90 16.35
N ASP A 250 -6.99 1.89 17.03
CA ASP A 250 -6.17 0.76 17.46
C ASP A 250 -6.22 -0.39 16.44
N ASN A 251 -5.49 -1.46 16.74
CA ASN A 251 -5.38 -2.66 15.90
C ASN A 251 -6.69 -3.40 15.59
N ARG A 252 -7.84 -3.00 16.14
CA ARG A 252 -9.16 -3.56 15.79
C ARG A 252 -9.75 -2.94 14.53
N TRP A 253 -9.18 -1.83 14.10
CA TRP A 253 -9.64 -1.06 12.94
C TRP A 253 -8.78 -1.35 11.73
N GLN A 254 -9.44 -1.60 10.60
CA GLN A 254 -8.83 -1.63 9.28
C GLN A 254 -9.06 -0.27 8.61
N VAL A 255 -8.00 0.34 8.09
CA VAL A 255 -8.06 1.62 7.38
C VAL A 255 -8.08 1.38 5.87
N LEU A 256 -8.92 2.14 5.17
CA LEU A 256 -9.07 2.18 3.73
C LEU A 256 -9.05 3.64 3.28
N ILE A 257 -8.21 3.95 2.30
CA ILE A 257 -8.09 5.29 1.71
C ILE A 257 -8.56 5.24 0.27
N GLY A 258 -9.39 6.20 -0.13
CA GLY A 258 -9.79 6.34 -1.52
C GLY A 258 -10.95 7.29 -1.74
N ALA A 259 -11.42 7.35 -2.98
CA ALA A 259 -12.63 8.08 -3.35
C ALA A 259 -13.83 7.12 -3.34
N PHE A 260 -14.46 6.93 -2.17
CA PHE A 260 -15.57 5.98 -2.01
C PHE A 260 -16.93 6.58 -2.37
N LEU A 261 -17.04 7.91 -2.45
CA LEU A 261 -18.29 8.60 -2.73
C LEU A 261 -18.38 9.05 -4.19
N ASP A 262 -19.59 8.99 -4.75
CA ASP A 262 -19.87 9.53 -6.08
C ASP A 262 -19.68 11.05 -6.08
N ARG A 263 -18.61 11.48 -6.75
CA ARG A 263 -18.22 12.88 -6.92
C ARG A 263 -18.52 13.42 -8.31
N SER A 264 -19.16 12.64 -9.18
CA SER A 264 -19.45 13.02 -10.57
C SER A 264 -20.10 14.40 -10.70
N ARG A 265 -21.03 14.72 -9.80
CA ARG A 265 -21.74 16.01 -9.77
C ARG A 265 -20.87 17.18 -9.38
N CYS A 266 -19.99 17.03 -8.38
CA CYS A 266 -19.11 18.12 -7.97
C CYS A 266 -17.90 18.27 -8.92
N LEU A 267 -17.47 17.17 -9.57
CA LEU A 267 -16.38 17.20 -10.55
C LEU A 267 -16.83 17.99 -11.78
N ALA A 268 -18.07 17.72 -12.24
CA ALA A 268 -18.71 18.46 -13.32
C ALA A 268 -18.91 19.95 -13.00
N ALA A 269 -19.09 20.30 -11.71
CA ALA A 269 -19.22 21.67 -11.25
C ALA A 269 -17.86 22.33 -10.87
N HIS A 270 -16.75 21.60 -11.05
CA HIS A 270 -15.38 22.02 -10.67
C HIS A 270 -15.26 22.48 -9.21
N ASN A 271 -16.05 21.88 -8.32
CA ASN A 271 -16.13 22.27 -6.91
C ASN A 271 -15.98 21.09 -5.93
N CYS A 272 -15.52 19.92 -6.40
CA CYS A 272 -15.21 18.85 -5.46
C CYS A 272 -14.05 19.24 -4.56
N SER A 273 -14.16 18.87 -3.29
CA SER A 273 -12.96 18.64 -2.50
C SER A 273 -12.20 17.47 -3.14
N MET A 274 -10.91 17.67 -3.42
CA MET A 274 -10.02 16.61 -3.90
C MET A 274 -9.53 15.71 -2.76
N GLY A 275 -10.17 15.75 -1.58
CA GLY A 275 -9.69 15.00 -0.41
C GLY A 275 -10.16 13.55 -0.44
N ASP A 276 -9.31 12.59 -0.10
CA ASP A 276 -9.75 11.21 0.02
C ASP A 276 -10.68 11.04 1.22
N ASP A 277 -11.51 10.02 1.13
CA ASP A 277 -12.26 9.51 2.27
C ASP A 277 -11.37 8.51 3.01
N ILE A 278 -11.27 8.67 4.33
CA ILE A 278 -10.61 7.72 5.23
C ILE A 278 -11.71 6.87 5.85
N LEU A 279 -11.93 5.66 5.32
CA LEU A 279 -12.86 4.71 5.91
C LEU A 279 -12.11 3.83 6.90
N VAL A 280 -12.67 3.70 8.10
CA VAL A 280 -12.14 2.79 9.10
C VAL A 280 -13.21 1.82 9.55
N LEU A 281 -12.91 0.52 9.46
CA LEU A 281 -13.81 -0.56 9.82
C LEU A 281 -13.31 -1.24 11.09
N ASN A 282 -14.09 -1.17 12.17
CA ASN A 282 -13.89 -2.00 13.33
C ASN A 282 -14.36 -3.41 13.00
N ARG A 283 -13.42 -4.33 12.83
CA ARG A 283 -13.75 -5.69 12.41
C ARG A 283 -14.51 -6.42 13.53
N GLN A 284 -14.21 -6.20 14.81
CA GLN A 284 -14.95 -6.89 15.87
C GLN A 284 -16.46 -6.54 15.93
N THR A 285 -16.81 -5.29 15.65
CA THR A 285 -18.20 -4.82 15.79
C THR A 285 -18.94 -4.71 14.45
N GLY A 286 -18.21 -4.57 13.34
CA GLY A 286 -18.70 -4.19 12.03
C GLY A 286 -19.05 -2.71 11.92
N GLN A 287 -18.66 -1.89 12.89
CA GLN A 287 -18.82 -0.44 12.81
C GLN A 287 -17.84 0.13 11.78
N MET A 288 -18.35 0.88 10.82
CA MET A 288 -17.55 1.62 9.86
C MET A 288 -17.69 3.12 10.14
N GLN A 289 -16.59 3.85 10.10
CA GLN A 289 -16.57 5.30 10.26
C GLN A 289 -15.91 5.93 9.06
N GLN A 290 -16.42 7.09 8.66
CA GLN A 290 -15.86 7.89 7.58
C GLN A 290 -15.24 9.15 8.17
N PHE A 291 -13.96 9.34 7.90
CA PHE A 291 -13.20 10.52 8.24
C PHE A 291 -12.75 11.25 6.98
N VAL A 292 -12.53 12.55 7.14
CA VAL A 292 -11.83 13.37 6.15
C VAL A 292 -10.72 14.13 6.87
N PHE A 293 -9.59 14.22 6.19
CA PHE A 293 -8.45 15.02 6.59
C PHE A 293 -8.16 16.09 5.55
N SER A 294 -7.76 17.28 6.00
CA SER A 294 -7.20 18.33 5.16
C SER A 294 -6.12 19.11 5.91
N PHE A 295 -4.96 19.30 5.28
CA PHE A 295 -3.95 20.23 5.77
C PHE A 295 -4.51 21.66 5.79
N GLY A 296 -4.24 22.39 6.87
CA GLY A 296 -4.64 23.78 7.03
C GLY A 296 -3.45 24.73 7.04
N THR A 297 -3.72 26.03 6.89
CA THR A 297 -2.65 27.04 6.95
C THR A 297 -2.07 27.12 8.36
N GLN A 298 -0.74 27.16 8.47
CA GLN A 298 -0.08 27.55 9.70
C GLN A 298 -0.07 29.07 9.84
N TYR A 299 -0.52 29.60 10.99
CA TYR A 299 -0.46 31.03 11.27
C TYR A 299 0.02 31.31 12.70
N GLN A 300 0.66 32.46 12.88
CA GLN A 300 1.19 32.89 14.16
C GLN A 300 0.13 33.71 14.91
N VAL A 301 -0.24 33.27 16.10
CA VAL A 301 -1.12 34.03 16.99
C VAL A 301 -0.28 34.70 18.07
N VAL A 302 -0.47 36.00 18.24
CA VAL A 302 0.13 36.72 19.37
C VAL A 302 -0.64 36.37 20.65
N ASP A 303 0.04 35.74 21.61
CA ASP A 303 -0.54 35.54 22.95
C ASP A 303 -0.34 36.79 23.82
N ASN A 304 -1.35 37.65 23.84
CA ASN A 304 -1.40 38.81 24.73
C ASN A 304 -1.90 38.46 26.15
N ARG A 305 -2.42 37.24 26.38
CA ARG A 305 -3.04 36.86 27.67
C ARG A 305 -2.01 36.47 28.73
N SER A 306 -0.81 36.06 28.33
CA SER A 306 0.34 35.85 29.23
C SER A 306 1.06 37.14 29.64
N GLN A 307 0.71 38.30 29.06
CA GLN A 307 1.43 39.58 29.26
C GLN A 307 0.82 40.52 30.32
N GLY A 308 -0.16 40.04 31.12
CA GLY A 308 -0.96 40.90 32.01
C GLY A 308 -0.22 41.70 33.09
N TYR A 309 1.07 41.45 33.35
CA TYR A 309 1.85 42.19 34.35
C TYR A 309 3.33 42.27 33.96
N THR A 310 3.71 43.26 33.15
CA THR A 310 5.13 43.68 33.03
C THR A 310 5.27 45.16 33.34
N ARG A 311 6.17 45.49 34.27
CA ARG A 311 6.45 46.86 34.71
C ARG A 311 7.07 47.68 33.57
N ASN A 312 6.64 48.94 33.47
CA ASN A 312 7.16 49.97 32.57
C ASN A 312 8.69 49.93 32.43
N GLY A 313 9.20 49.65 31.23
CA GLY A 313 10.59 49.87 30.87
C GLY A 313 11.26 48.81 29.99
N VAL A 314 10.65 47.64 29.78
CA VAL A 314 11.20 46.58 28.91
C VAL A 314 10.23 46.31 27.77
N ALA A 315 10.68 46.48 26.52
CA ALA A 315 9.89 46.11 25.35
C ALA A 315 9.65 44.59 25.38
N THR A 316 8.41 44.17 25.63
CA THR A 316 8.03 42.76 25.57
C THR A 316 7.92 42.31 24.12
N MET A 317 8.78 41.37 23.72
CA MET A 317 8.63 40.66 22.44
C MET A 317 7.34 39.82 22.52
N PRO A 318 6.37 39.99 21.61
CA PRO A 318 5.20 39.13 21.57
C PRO A 318 5.62 37.66 21.36
N SER A 319 5.12 36.76 22.21
CA SER A 319 5.23 35.32 21.98
C SER A 319 4.26 34.95 20.87
N LEU A 320 4.80 34.58 19.71
CA LEU A 320 4.04 34.06 18.59
C LEU A 320 3.88 32.56 18.79
N ILE A 321 2.63 32.11 18.91
CA ILE A 321 2.29 30.69 18.98
C ILE A 321 1.86 30.26 17.57
N PRO A 322 2.59 29.34 16.93
CA PRO A 322 2.13 28.75 15.68
C PRO A 322 0.87 27.92 15.96
N VAL A 323 -0.20 28.20 15.22
CA VAL A 323 -1.43 27.41 15.23
C VAL A 323 -1.56 26.75 13.87
N ASP A 324 -1.74 25.43 13.90
CA ASP A 324 -2.01 24.62 12.72
C ASP A 324 -3.52 24.45 12.54
N ALA A 325 -4.05 24.89 11.40
CA ALA A 325 -5.47 24.82 11.08
C ALA A 325 -5.87 23.50 10.40
N SER A 326 -5.00 22.49 10.38
CA SER A 326 -5.30 21.17 9.85
C SER A 326 -6.53 20.58 10.53
N ASN A 327 -7.40 19.97 9.72
CA ASN A 327 -8.68 19.44 10.18
C ASN A 327 -8.74 17.93 9.98
N PHE A 328 -9.17 17.22 11.02
CA PHE A 328 -9.47 15.81 10.99
C PHE A 328 -10.84 15.58 11.62
N SER A 329 -11.81 15.16 10.82
CA SER A 329 -13.22 15.16 11.21
C SER A 329 -13.90 13.83 10.89
N LEU A 330 -14.64 13.30 11.86
CA LEU A 330 -15.60 12.21 11.66
C LEU A 330 -16.85 12.77 10.98
N LEU A 331 -17.17 12.28 9.78
CA LEU A 331 -18.35 12.70 9.03
C LEU A 331 -19.56 11.80 9.30
N SER A 332 -19.34 10.49 9.37
CA SER A 332 -20.43 9.53 9.47
C SER A 332 -19.98 8.24 10.16
N THR A 333 -20.96 7.54 10.74
CA THR A 333 -20.79 6.21 11.32
C THR A 333 -21.89 5.31 10.78
N LEU A 334 -21.49 4.18 10.21
CA LEU A 334 -22.37 3.16 9.66
C LEU A 334 -22.18 1.86 10.44
N SER A 335 -23.27 1.09 10.58
CA SER A 335 -23.19 -0.29 11.04
C SER A 335 -23.21 -1.22 9.84
N THR A 336 -22.24 -2.11 9.76
CA THR A 336 -22.11 -3.11 8.70
C THR A 336 -22.17 -4.52 9.31
N THR A 337 -22.35 -5.52 8.45
CA THR A 337 -22.28 -6.93 8.83
C THR A 337 -20.87 -7.51 8.75
N ILE A 338 -19.89 -6.73 8.31
CA ILE A 338 -18.51 -7.17 8.03
C ILE A 338 -17.76 -7.27 9.36
N ARG A 339 -17.39 -8.47 9.80
CA ARG A 339 -16.75 -8.64 11.12
C ARG A 339 -15.43 -9.41 11.17
N ASP A 340 -15.22 -10.34 10.27
CA ASP A 340 -13.97 -11.12 10.19
C ASP A 340 -13.48 -11.28 8.75
N GLU A 341 -14.03 -10.49 7.84
CA GLU A 341 -13.69 -10.47 6.43
C GLU A 341 -12.61 -9.41 6.20
N GLU A 342 -11.73 -9.66 5.24
CA GLU A 342 -10.83 -8.64 4.73
C GLU A 342 -11.58 -7.83 3.67
N LEU A 343 -11.64 -6.52 3.87
CA LEU A 343 -12.19 -5.59 2.89
C LEU A 343 -11.03 -5.05 2.06
N TYR A 344 -11.11 -5.20 0.74
CA TYR A 344 -10.11 -4.75 -0.22
C TYR A 344 -10.69 -3.63 -1.08
#